data_AF-A0A9E5Q4H9-F1
#
_entry.id   AF-A0A9E5Q4H9-F1
#
_cell.length_a   1.000
_cell.length_b   1.000
_cell.length_c   1.000
_cell.angle_alpha   90.00
_cell.angle_beta   90.00
_cell.angle_gamma   90.00
#
_symmetry.space_group_name_H-M   'P 1'
#
loop_
_entity.id
_entity.type
_entity.pdbx_description
1 polymer ?
#
loop_
_entity_poly.entity_id
_entity_poly.type
_entity_poly.pdbx_seq_one_letter_code
_entity_poly.pdbx_strand_id
1 'polypeptide(L)' 'MSRVQRATGATVIAAETRTRNGETIHYVKVLSRQGHVRVYRVDARSGRIIR' A
#
# COMPACT_ATOMS: atom_id res chain seq x y z
N MET A 1 -2.42 13.42 1.43
CA MET A 1 -1.07 12.83 1.60
C MET A 1 -1.19 11.46 2.27
N SER A 2 -0.77 10.38 1.59
CA SER A 2 -1.07 8.98 1.95
C SER A 2 -0.21 8.44 3.10
N ARG A 3 -0.83 7.73 4.04
CA ARG A 3 -0.22 7.14 5.26
C ARG A 3 1.02 6.28 4.99
N VAL A 4 1.07 5.64 3.82
CA VAL A 4 2.16 4.76 3.38
C VAL A 4 3.47 5.51 3.12
N GLN A 5 3.42 6.72 2.56
CA GLN A 5 4.62 7.54 2.33
C GLN A 5 5.29 7.91 3.66
N ARG A 6 4.49 8.31 4.66
CA ARG A 6 4.99 8.67 6.00
C ARG A 6 5.58 7.47 6.76
N ALA A 7 5.00 6.28 6.59
CA ALA A 7 5.43 5.08 7.32
C ALA A 7 6.69 4.43 6.76
N THR A 8 7.02 4.65 5.47
CA THR A 8 8.11 3.92 4.79
C THR A 8 9.24 4.82 4.30
N GLY A 9 9.00 6.14 4.18
CA GLY A 9 9.93 7.05 3.50
C GLY A 9 10.13 6.71 2.01
N ALA A 10 9.30 5.82 1.47
CA ALA A 10 9.35 5.33 0.09
C ALA A 10 8.36 6.10 -0.80
N THR A 11 8.70 6.24 -2.07
CA THR A 11 7.85 6.90 -3.06
C THR A 11 6.74 5.95 -3.47
N VAL A 12 5.49 6.35 -3.28
CA VAL A 12 4.35 5.60 -3.83
C VAL A 12 4.36 5.80 -5.33
N ILE A 13 4.49 4.71 -6.08
CA ILE A 13 4.52 4.73 -7.54
C ILE A 13 3.18 4.29 -8.15
N ALA A 14 2.40 3.50 -7.42
CA ALA A 14 1.03 3.16 -7.82
C ALA A 14 0.19 2.80 -6.60
N ALA A 15 -1.11 3.06 -6.67
CA ALA A 15 -2.08 2.57 -5.73
C ALA A 15 -3.26 1.98 -6.50
N GLU A 16 -3.62 0.74 -6.19
CA GLU A 16 -4.75 0.05 -6.79
C GLU A 16 -5.69 -0.41 -5.67
N THR A 17 -6.99 -0.33 -5.88
CA THR A 17 -7.97 -0.85 -4.92
C THR A 17 -8.65 -2.05 -5.55
N ARG A 18 -8.66 -3.18 -4.84
CA ARG A 18 -9.36 -4.38 -5.29
C ARG A 18 -10.34 -4.83 -4.22
N THR A 19 -11.54 -5.17 -4.65
CA THR A 19 -12.52 -5.83 -3.80
C THR A 19 -12.46 -7.33 -4.07
N ARG A 20 -12.16 -8.13 -3.05
CA ARG A 20 -12.09 -9.59 -3.14
C ARG A 20 -12.90 -10.19 -2.01
N ASN A 21 -13.85 -11.06 -2.33
CA ASN A 21 -14.70 -11.75 -1.34
C ASN A 21 -15.41 -10.79 -0.35
N GLY A 22 -15.80 -9.59 -0.81
CA GLY A 22 -16.42 -8.57 0.05
C GLY A 22 -15.43 -7.73 0.87
N GLU A 23 -14.14 -8.03 0.83
CA GLU A 23 -13.09 -7.24 1.46
C GLU A 23 -12.46 -6.29 0.45
N THR A 24 -12.43 -5.00 0.79
CA THR A 24 -11.73 -3.99 0.00
C THR A 24 -10.28 -3.88 0.49
N ILE A 25 -9.33 -4.17 -0.40
CA ILE A 25 -7.90 -4.14 -0.12
C ILE A 25 -7.24 -3.11 -1.05
N HIS A 26 -6.47 -2.20 -0.48
CA HIS A 26 -5.62 -1.28 -1.21
C HIS A 26 -4.23 -1.88 -1.38
N TYR A 27 -3.80 -2.02 -2.64
CA TYR A 27 -2.48 -2.43 -3.05
C TYR A 27 -1.65 -1.19 -3.34
N VAL A 28 -0.72 -0.86 -2.45
CA VAL A 28 0.15 0.31 -2.58
C VAL A 28 1.54 -0.16 -3.00
N LYS A 29 1.89 0.14 -4.24
CA LYS A 29 3.22 -0.12 -4.79
C LYS A 29 4.13 1.04 -4.44
N VAL A 30 5.23 0.73 -3.75
CA VAL A 30 6.24 1.71 -3.37
C VAL A 30 7.59 1.36 -3.96
N LEU A 31 8.33 2.40 -4.33
CA LEU A 31 9.74 2.34 -4.68
C LEU A 31 10.55 2.78 -3.47
N SER A 32 11.30 1.86 -2.89
CA SER A 32 12.25 2.19 -1.83
C SER A 32 13.41 3.02 -2.38
N ARG A 33 14.10 3.76 -1.50
CA ARG A 33 15.30 4.53 -1.87
C ARG A 33 16.45 3.67 -2.42
N GLN A 34 16.41 2.36 -2.19
CA GLN A 34 17.38 1.39 -2.70
C GLN A 34 17.01 0.88 -4.11
N GLY A 35 15.94 1.39 -4.73
CA GLY A 35 15.47 0.93 -6.04
C GLY A 35 14.56 -0.30 -6.00
N HIS A 36 14.34 -0.90 -4.82
CA HIS A 36 13.44 -2.06 -4.71
C HIS A 36 11.98 -1.65 -4.73
N VAL A 37 11.19 -2.37 -5.51
CA VAL A 37 9.73 -2.23 -5.58
C VAL A 37 9.09 -3.19 -4.57
N ARG A 38 8.22 -2.67 -3.71
CA ARG A 38 7.41 -3.47 -2.77
C ARG A 38 5.94 -3.14 -2.91
N VAL A 39 5.08 -4.14 -2.70
CA VAL A 39 3.63 -3.96 -2.70
C VAL A 39 3.14 -4.16 -1.27
N TYR A 40 2.54 -3.13 -0.70
CA TYR A 40 1.86 -3.18 0.59
C TYR A 40 0.38 -3.42 0.37
N ARG A 41 -0.18 -4.40 1.07
CA ARG A 41 -1.62 -4.60 1.13
C ARG A 41 -2.14 -3.88 2.35
N VAL A 42 -3.17 -3.07 2.18
CA VAL A 42 -3.80 -2.32 3.27
C VAL A 42 -5.27 -2.67 3.26
N ASP A 43 -5.77 -3.19 4.37
CA ASP A 43 -7.20 -3.38 4.57
C ASP A 43 -7.90 -2.02 4.56
N ALA A 44 -8.87 -1.81 3.67
CA ALA A 44 -9.54 -0.51 3.53
C ALA A 44 -10.42 -0.18 4.74
N ARG A 45 -10.93 -1.20 5.44
CA ARG A 45 -11.86 -1.04 6.56
C ARG A 45 -11.17 -0.60 7.84
N SER A 46 -10.02 -1.20 8.15
CA SER A 46 -9.25 -0.96 9.37
C SER A 46 -8.02 -0.08 9.14
N GLY A 47 -7.60 0.11 7.88
CA GLY A 47 -6.37 0.82 7.53
C GLY A 47 -5.09 0.10 7.99
N ARG A 48 -5.18 -1.19 8.36
CA ARG A 48 -4.04 -2.01 8.77
C ARG A 48 -3.30 -2.53 7.55
N ILE A 49 -1.98 -2.54 7.63
CA ILE A 49 -1.14 -3.21 6.63
C ILE A 49 -1.29 -4.71 6.86
N ILE A 50 -1.82 -5.40 5.87
CA ILE A 50 -1.86 -6.87 5.82
C ILE A 50 -0.49 -7.31 5.29
N ARG A 51 0.24 -8.08 6.08
CA ARG A 51 1.59 -8.55 5.76
C ARG A 51 1.55 -9.87 5.00
#